data_AF-A0A2W4RU98-F1
#
_entry.id   AF-A0A2W4RU98-F1
#
_cell.length_a   1.000
_cell.length_b   1.000
_cell.length_c   1.000
_cell.angle_alpha   90.00
_cell.angle_beta   90.00
_cell.angle_gamma   90.00
#
_symmetry.space_group_name_H-M   'P 1'
#
loop_
_entity.id
_entity.type
_entity.pdbx_description
1 polymer ?
#
loop_
_entity_poly.entity_id
_entity_poly.type
_entity_poly.pdbx_seq_one_letter_code
_entity_poly.pdbx_strand_id
1 'polypeptide(L)' 'MDTATIEHEALHLPVSDRARLAHKLLLSLEELSELEVEDAWFDEAERRAREIDDGLVQLIPAEEVSRKAREMLR' A
#
# COMPACT_ATOMS: atom_id res chain seq x y z
N MET A 1 4.28 -25.14 14.14
CA MET A 1 5.22 -24.51 15.09
C MET A 1 4.43 -23.44 15.82
N ASP A 2 4.40 -23.48 17.15
CA ASP A 2 3.65 -22.50 17.94
C ASP A 2 4.48 -21.22 18.19
N THR A 3 3.82 -20.15 18.63
CA THR A 3 4.47 -18.86 18.89
C THR A 3 5.54 -18.95 19.97
N ALA A 4 5.35 -19.81 20.97
CA ALA A 4 6.32 -20.03 22.05
C ALA A 4 7.64 -20.62 21.54
N THR A 5 7.57 -21.55 20.58
CA THR A 5 8.74 -22.12 19.92
C THR A 5 9.48 -21.07 19.09
N ILE A 6 8.75 -20.26 18.31
CA ILE A 6 9.32 -19.19 17.48
C ILE A 6 10.00 -18.12 18.35
N GLU A 7 9.35 -17.72 19.45
CA GLU A 7 9.92 -16.76 20.40
C GLU A 7 11.20 -17.31 21.04
N HIS A 8 11.17 -18.56 21.49
CA HIS A 8 12.34 -19.23 22.05
C HIS A 8 13.50 -19.21 21.05
N GLU A 9 13.29 -19.67 19.81
CA GLU A 9 14.33 -19.69 18.77
C GLU A 9 14.85 -18.27 18.45
N ALA A 10 13.96 -17.29 18.32
CA ALA A 10 14.33 -15.91 18.04
C ALA A 10 15.19 -15.30 19.17
N LEU A 11 14.86 -15.58 20.43
CA LEU A 11 15.63 -15.08 21.58
C LEU A 11 17.03 -15.71 21.69
N HIS A 12 17.24 -16.90 21.12
CA HIS A 12 18.55 -17.58 21.09
C HIS A 12 19.48 -17.06 19.98
N LEU A 13 18.99 -16.24 19.05
CA LEU A 13 19.83 -15.62 18.02
C LEU A 13 20.80 -14.60 18.63
N PRO A 14 21.96 -14.35 17.99
CA PRO A 14 22.83 -13.21 18.32
C PRO A 14 22.07 -11.88 18.30
N VAL A 15 22.51 -10.92 19.12
CA VAL A 15 21.85 -9.61 19.27
C VAL A 15 21.60 -8.92 17.92
N SER A 16 22.58 -8.95 17.01
CA SER A 16 22.48 -8.35 15.68
C SER A 16 21.39 -9.00 14.81
N ASP A 17 21.26 -10.33 14.90
CA ASP A 17 20.25 -11.07 14.14
C ASP A 17 18.85 -10.87 14.72
N ARG A 18 18.73 -10.77 16.05
CA ARG A 18 17.48 -10.39 16.70
C ARG A 18 17.01 -9.01 16.28
N ALA A 19 17.91 -8.02 16.28
CA ALA A 19 17.59 -6.66 15.85
C ALA A 19 17.13 -6.63 14.38
N ARG A 20 17.82 -7.36 13.51
CA ARG A 20 17.45 -7.51 12.09
C ARG A 20 16.09 -8.20 11.92
N LEU A 21 15.81 -9.26 12.69
CA LEU A 21 14.53 -9.97 12.63
C LEU A 21 13.38 -9.10 13.13
N ALA A 22 13.57 -8.40 14.25
CA ALA A 22 12.58 -7.47 14.80
C ALA A 22 12.22 -6.36 13.81
N HIS A 23 13.22 -5.78 13.13
CA HIS A 23 12.99 -4.78 12.08
C HIS A 23 12.14 -5.36 10.94
N LYS A 24 12.47 -6.54 10.43
CA LYS A 24 11.70 -7.17 9.34
C LYS A 24 10.26 -7.47 9.72
N LEU A 25 10.05 -7.97 10.95
CA LEU A 25 8.71 -8.21 11.46
C LEU A 25 7.92 -6.91 11.59
N LEU A 26 8.55 -5.84 12.07
CA LEU A 26 7.92 -4.53 12.12
C LEU A 26 7.50 -4.05 10.72
N LEU A 27 8.39 -4.11 9.73
CA LEU A 27 8.06 -3.75 8.35
C LEU A 27 6.91 -4.58 7.77
N SER A 28 6.83 -5.87 8.12
CA SER A 28 5.71 -6.72 7.65
C SER A 28 4.35 -6.33 8.22
N LEU A 29 4.32 -5.52 9.29
CA LEU A 29 3.09 -4.96 9.85
C LEU A 29 2.69 -3.62 9.22
N GLU A 30 3.59 -3.00 8.44
CA GLU A 30 3.34 -1.74 7.75
C GLU A 30 2.70 -1.93 6.36
N GLU A 31 2.60 -3.17 5.89
CA GLU A 31 1.87 -3.52 4.68
C GLU A 31 0.37 -3.58 4.99
N LEU A 32 -0.40 -2.72 4.32
CA LEU A 32 -1.86 -2.83 4.32
C LEU A 32 -2.24 -4.21 3.76
N SER A 33 -3.13 -4.91 4.44
CA SER A 33 -3.78 -6.09 3.88
C SER A 33 -4.51 -5.74 2.58
N GLU A 34 -4.76 -6.73 1.73
CA GLU A 34 -5.52 -6.53 0.49
C GLU A 34 -6.88 -5.85 0.75
N LEU A 35 -7.54 -6.19 1.87
CA LEU A 35 -8.80 -5.57 2.29
C LEU A 35 -8.61 -4.09 2.66
N GLU A 36 -7.58 -3.76 3.44
CA GLU A 36 -7.30 -2.36 3.79
C GLU A 36 -6.89 -1.52 2.57
N VAL A 37 -6.20 -2.13 1.59
CA VAL A 37 -5.92 -1.50 0.29
C VAL A 37 -7.22 -1.27 -0.48
N GLU A 38 -8.09 -2.26 -0.55
CA GLU A 38 -9.39 -2.17 -1.22
C GLU A 38 -10.26 -1.06 -0.60
N ASP A 39 -10.38 -1.04 0.72
CA ASP A 39 -11.12 -0.01 1.46
C ASP A 39 -10.54 1.39 1.20
N ALA A 40 -9.21 1.54 1.25
CA ALA A 40 -8.56 2.81 0.94
C ALA A 40 -8.81 3.29 -0.49
N TRP A 41 -8.87 2.37 -1.46
CA TRP A 41 -9.23 2.70 -2.85
C TRP A 41 -10.71 3.09 -2.98
N PHE A 42 -11.61 2.45 -2.24
CA PHE A 42 -13.02 2.84 -2.21
C PHE A 42 -13.21 4.26 -1.65
N ASP A 43 -12.56 4.58 -0.53
CA ASP A 43 -12.60 5.91 0.08
C ASP A 43 -12.07 6.99 -0.89
N GLU A 44 -10.97 6.70 -1.57
CA GLU A 44 -10.39 7.59 -2.59
C GLU A 44 -11.33 7.79 -3.78
N ALA A 45 -11.91 6.70 -4.28
CA ALA A 45 -12.81 6.73 -5.43
C ALA A 45 -14.08 7.53 -5.12
N GLU A 46 -14.68 7.32 -3.95
CA GLU A 46 -15.86 8.06 -3.52
C GLU A 46 -15.55 9.55 -3.35
N ARG A 47 -14.41 9.89 -2.73
CA ARG A 47 -13.99 11.29 -2.60
C ARG A 47 -13.82 11.96 -3.96
N ARG A 48 -13.13 11.31 -4.90
CA ARG A 48 -12.91 11.86 -6.24
C ARG A 48 -14.20 12.00 -7.04
N ALA A 49 -15.12 11.04 -6.94
CA ALA A 49 -16.42 11.14 -7.58
C ALA A 49 -17.17 12.39 -7.09
N ARG A 50 -17.20 12.62 -5.78
CA ARG A 50 -17.79 13.83 -5.17
C ARG A 50 -17.12 15.11 -5.65
N GLU A 51 -15.78 15.15 -5.67
CA GLU A 51 -15.04 16.31 -6.18
C GLU A 51 -15.40 16.66 -7.65
N ILE A 52 -15.63 15.63 -8.48
CA ILE A 52 -16.07 15.80 -9.87
C ILE A 52 -17.50 16.33 -9.93
N ASP A 53 -18.42 15.69 -9.21
CA ASP A 53 -19.85 16.04 -9.20
C ASP A 53 -20.08 17.46 -8.67
N ASP A 54 -19.33 17.87 -7.65
CA ASP A 54 -19.37 19.21 -7.05
C ASP A 54 -18.60 20.25 -7.89
N GLY A 55 -17.92 19.84 -8.96
CA GLY A 55 -17.14 20.73 -9.83
C GLY A 55 -15.92 21.36 -9.14
N LEU A 56 -15.38 20.71 -8.12
CA LEU A 56 -14.23 21.18 -7.33
C LEU A 56 -12.89 20.98 -8.05
N VAL A 57 -12.88 20.18 -9.11
CA VAL A 57 -11.68 19.83 -9.87
C VAL A 57 -11.83 20.14 -11.36
N GLN A 58 -10.73 20.50 -12.00
CA GLN A 58 -10.68 20.66 -13.45
C GLN A 58 -10.47 19.31 -14.13
N LEU A 59 -11.44 18.88 -14.94
CA LEU A 59 -11.35 17.63 -15.70
C LEU A 59 -10.45 17.79 -16.93
N ILE A 60 -9.80 16.70 -17.31
CA ILE A 60 -9.03 16.58 -18.55
C ILE A 60 -9.84 15.71 -19.52
N PRO A 61 -10.03 16.14 -20.79
CA PRO A 61 -10.70 15.31 -21.80
C PRO A 61 -10.01 13.95 -21.98
N ALA A 62 -10.83 12.89 -22.12
CA ALA A 62 -10.33 11.52 -22.24
C ALA A 62 -9.44 11.31 -23.47
N GLU A 63 -9.69 12.05 -24.56
CA GLU A 63 -8.91 12.02 -25.79
C GLU A 63 -7.49 12.56 -25.56
N GLU A 64 -7.35 13.60 -24.72
CA GLU A 64 -6.05 14.18 -24.39
C GLU A 64 -5.21 13.20 -23.57
N VAL A 65 -5.81 12.56 -22.56
CA VAL A 65 -5.16 11.54 -21.74
C VAL A 65 -4.75 10.35 -22.60
N SER A 66 -5.64 9.88 -23.47
CA SER A 66 -5.38 8.76 -24.38
C SER A 66 -4.24 9.04 -25.36
N ARG A 67 -4.17 10.27 -25.90
CA ARG A 67 -3.07 10.69 -26.78
C ARG A 67 -1.74 10.69 -26.03
N LYS A 68 -1.68 11.31 -24.85
CA LYS A 68 -0.47 11.35 -24.01
C LYS A 68 0.04 9.94 -23.67
N ALA A 69 -0.86 9.04 -23.27
CA ALA A 69 -0.50 7.66 -22.95
C ALA A 69 0.12 6.91 -24.15
N ARG A 70 -0.43 7.09 -25.35
CA ARG A 70 0.12 6.48 -26.58
C ARG A 70 1.49 7.06 -26.95
N GLU A 71 1.73 8.34 -26.70
CA GLU A 71 3.02 8.99 -26.94
C GLU A 71 4.12 8.43 -26.01
N MET A 72 3.79 8.07 -24.77
CA MET A 72 4.74 7.50 -23.81
C MET A 72 5.16 6.05 -24.12
N LEU A 73 4.39 5.34 -24.95
CA LEU A 73 4.66 3.95 -25.34
C LEU A 73 5.43 3.84 -26.67
N ARG A 74 5.85 4.98 -27.26
CA ARG A 74 6.70 5.04 -28.45
C ARG A 74 8.16 5.20 -28.07
#